data_AF-D5GYH2-F1
#
_entry.id   AF-D5GYH2-F1
#
_cell.length_a   1.000
_cell.length_b   1.000
_cell.length_c   1.000
_cell.angle_alpha   90.00
_cell.angle_beta   90.00
_cell.angle_gamma   90.00
#
_symmetry.space_group_name_H-M   'P 1'
#
loop_
_entity.id
_entity.type
_entity.pdbx_description
1 polymer ?
#
loop_
_entity_poly.entity_id
_entity_poly.type
_entity_poly.pdbx_seq_one_letter_code
_entity_poly.pdbx_strand_id
1 'polypeptide(L)'
;MLEYSTTRADLFAEIGTGHPILAICGHMDVVSPGELDQWHTDPFKLTNKDGKLYGHGATDMKSGLAALVIAMINIHEHDLIKHGSIRLLATFGW
;
A
#
# COMPACT_ATOMS: atom_id res chain seq x y z
N MET A 1 -12.50 -2.60 -7.65
CA MET A 1 -11.30 -2.36 -8.48
C MET A 1 -11.71 -1.62 -9.72
N LEU A 2 -10.90 -0.68 -10.17
CA LEU A 2 -11.05 -0.04 -11.47
C LEU A 2 -10.01 -0.69 -12.39
N GLU A 3 -10.46 -1.24 -13.52
CA GLU A 3 -9.61 -1.94 -14.48
C GLU A 3 -9.27 -1.00 -15.64
N TYR A 4 -7.99 -0.62 -15.76
CA TYR A 4 -7.47 0.17 -16.90
C TYR A 4 -6.72 -0.71 -17.91
N SER A 5 -6.28 -1.91 -17.51
CA SER A 5 -5.77 -2.95 -18.41
C SER A 5 -6.28 -4.33 -17.97
N THR A 6 -6.17 -5.33 -18.84
CA THR A 6 -6.52 -6.72 -18.50
C THR A 6 -5.52 -7.38 -17.54
N THR A 7 -4.44 -6.68 -17.19
CA THR A 7 -3.33 -7.20 -16.38
C THR A 7 -3.01 -6.34 -15.16
N ARG A 8 -3.65 -5.17 -15.03
CA ARG A 8 -3.40 -4.20 -13.97
C ARG A 8 -4.73 -3.65 -13.46
N ALA A 9 -4.83 -3.50 -12.16
CA ALA A 9 -6.02 -2.99 -11.51
C ALA A 9 -5.64 -2.01 -10.41
N ASP A 10 -6.46 -0.98 -10.28
CA ASP A 10 -6.43 -0.06 -9.15
C ASP A 10 -7.43 -0.53 -8.09
N LEU A 11 -7.02 -0.43 -6.83
CA LEU A 11 -7.85 -0.73 -5.67
C LEU A 11 -8.51 0.54 -5.16
N PHE A 12 -9.84 0.53 -5.13
CA PHE A 12 -10.67 1.49 -4.41
C PHE A 12 -11.29 0.77 -3.21
N ALA A 13 -11.15 1.33 -2.01
CA ALA A 13 -11.84 0.87 -0.81
C ALA A 13 -12.31 2.07 0.02
N GLU A 14 -13.46 1.93 0.68
CA GLU A 14 -14.04 2.96 1.54
C GLU A 14 -14.62 2.33 2.81
N ILE A 15 -14.43 3.01 3.95
CA ILE A 15 -15.07 2.70 5.23
C ILE A 15 -15.72 3.97 5.79
N GLY A 16 -16.85 3.82 6.50
CA GLY A 16 -17.67 4.95 6.94
C GLY A 16 -18.65 5.44 5.87
N THR A 17 -19.33 6.55 6.16
CA THR A 17 -20.34 7.13 5.26
C THR A 17 -20.43 8.64 5.41
N GLY A 18 -20.64 9.36 4.31
CA GLY A 18 -20.87 10.81 4.30
C GLY A 18 -19.59 11.63 4.28
N HIS A 19 -19.68 12.89 4.72
CA HIS A 19 -18.59 13.87 4.69
C HIS A 19 -18.14 14.26 6.11
N PRO A 20 -16.87 14.69 6.29
CA PRO A 20 -15.82 14.83 5.28
C PRO A 20 -15.24 13.49 4.82
N ILE A 21 -14.57 13.49 3.67
CA ILE A 21 -13.88 12.32 3.13
C ILE A 21 -12.37 12.55 3.29
N LEU A 22 -11.70 11.65 4.01
CA LEU A 22 -10.25 11.56 4.01
C LEU A 22 -9.82 10.54 2.97
N ALA A 23 -9.30 11.01 1.83
CA ALA A 23 -8.75 10.15 0.79
C ALA A 23 -7.24 9.97 0.99
N ILE A 24 -6.79 8.72 0.93
CA ILE A 24 -5.39 8.33 1.04
C ILE A 24 -5.01 7.58 -0.24
N CYS A 25 -3.92 8.01 -0.87
CA CYS A 25 -3.43 7.42 -2.12
C CYS A 25 -2.08 6.74 -1.90
N GLY A 26 -1.85 5.65 -2.62
CA GLY A 26 -0.54 4.98 -2.70
C GLY A 26 -0.41 4.15 -3.97
N HIS A 27 0.76 3.58 -4.20
CA HIS A 27 1.04 2.73 -5.36
C HIS A 27 1.53 1.33 -4.94
N MET A 28 1.33 0.34 -5.82
CA MET A 28 1.62 -1.09 -5.53
C MET A 28 2.82 -1.64 -6.29
N ASP A 29 2.98 -1.23 -7.55
CA ASP A 29 4.13 -0.45 -7.99
C ASP A 29 5.53 -0.68 -7.40
N VAL A 30 6.52 -1.11 -8.19
CA VAL A 30 7.93 -0.86 -7.89
C VAL A 30 8.69 -0.64 -9.19
N VAL A 31 9.76 0.17 -9.15
CA VAL A 31 10.68 0.36 -10.27
C VAL A 31 11.46 -0.93 -10.61
N SER A 32 12.31 -0.92 -11.63
CA SER A 32 13.23 -2.04 -11.86
C SER A 32 14.20 -2.21 -10.67
N PRO A 33 14.53 -3.46 -10.23
CA PRO A 33 15.52 -3.67 -9.17
C PRO A 33 16.95 -3.34 -9.62
N GLY A 34 17.20 -3.11 -10.92
CA GLY A 34 18.55 -2.99 -11.47
C GLY A 34 19.30 -4.33 -11.46
N GLU A 35 20.63 -4.26 -11.40
CA GLU A 35 21.50 -5.44 -11.42
C GLU A 35 21.43 -6.19 -10.07
N LEU A 36 21.04 -7.47 -10.11
CA LEU A 36 20.79 -8.27 -8.91
C LEU A 36 22.05 -8.55 -8.09
N ASP A 37 23.23 -8.53 -8.71
CA ASP A 37 24.52 -8.76 -8.05
C ASP A 37 24.98 -7.56 -7.19
N GLN A 38 24.40 -6.37 -7.41
CA GLN A 38 24.63 -5.19 -6.58
C GLN A 38 23.80 -5.21 -5.29
N TRP A 39 22.84 -6.12 -5.16
CA TRP A 39 22.04 -6.26 -3.96
C TRP A 39 22.77 -7.11 -2.91
N HIS A 40 22.77 -6.63 -1.67
CA HIS A 40 23.30 -7.39 -0.53
C HIS A 40 22.32 -8.46 0.02
N THR A 41 21.05 -8.38 -0.39
CA THR A 41 19.96 -9.32 -0.05
C THR A 41 19.05 -9.44 -1.27
N ASP A 42 18.44 -10.60 -1.50
CA ASP A 42 17.48 -10.76 -2.60
C ASP A 42 16.40 -9.67 -2.56
N PRO A 43 16.25 -8.84 -3.62
CA PRO A 43 15.30 -7.73 -3.64
C PRO A 43 13.85 -8.18 -3.50
N PHE A 44 13.50 -9.40 -3.89
CA PHE A 44 12.12 -9.89 -3.86
C PHE A 44 11.81 -10.77 -2.66
N LYS A 45 12.79 -10.95 -1.75
CA LYS A 45 12.62 -11.62 -0.47
C LYS A 45 12.83 -10.64 0.68
N LEU A 46 11.76 -10.34 1.40
CA LEU A 46 11.85 -9.48 2.59
C LEU A 46 12.83 -10.09 3.60
N THR A 47 13.92 -9.38 3.88
CA THR A 47 15.01 -9.84 4.72
C THR A 47 15.19 -8.89 5.90
N ASN A 48 15.06 -9.41 7.13
CA ASN A 48 15.42 -8.65 8.32
C ASN A 48 16.92 -8.77 8.56
N LYS A 49 17.62 -7.64 8.60
CA LYS A 49 19.05 -7.55 8.89
C LYS A 49 19.32 -6.29 9.68
N ASP A 50 20.03 -6.42 10.80
CA ASP A 50 20.44 -5.30 11.66
C ASP A 50 19.30 -4.34 12.05
N GLY A 51 18.11 -4.91 12.32
CA GLY A 51 16.92 -4.16 12.72
C GLY A 51 16.22 -3.43 11.56
N LYS A 52 16.60 -3.70 10.31
CA LYS A 52 15.99 -3.12 9.11
C LYS A 52 15.40 -4.20 8.21
N LEU A 53 14.31 -3.87 7.55
CA LEU A 53 13.69 -4.73 6.54
C LEU A 53 14.17 -4.32 5.15
N TYR A 54 14.88 -5.23 4.49
CA TYR A 54 15.38 -5.08 3.13
C TYR A 54 14.47 -5.81 2.16
N GLY A 55 14.07 -5.13 1.10
CA GLY A 55 13.22 -5.66 0.06
C GLY A 55 12.82 -4.53 -0.89
N HIS A 56 12.67 -4.86 -2.16
CA HIS A 56 12.30 -3.90 -3.20
C HIS A 56 10.86 -3.44 -3.01
N GLY A 57 10.70 -2.13 -2.95
CA GLY A 57 9.45 -1.48 -2.58
C GLY A 57 9.13 -1.49 -1.09
N ALA A 58 10.02 -1.98 -0.20
CA ALA A 58 9.77 -1.96 1.24
C ALA A 58 9.51 -0.53 1.73
N THR A 59 10.34 0.43 1.34
CA THR A 59 10.14 1.85 1.70
C THR A 59 9.22 2.58 0.74
N ASP A 60 9.33 2.34 -0.58
CA ASP A 60 8.55 3.00 -1.62
C ASP A 60 7.68 2.01 -2.41
N MET A 61 6.42 1.81 -2.03
CA MET A 61 5.80 2.29 -0.79
C MET A 61 5.00 1.22 -0.05
N LYS A 62 5.40 -0.05 -0.21
CA LYS A 62 4.61 -1.21 0.24
C LYS A 62 4.44 -1.26 1.75
N SER A 63 5.44 -0.91 2.56
CA SER A 63 5.27 -0.91 4.02
C SER A 63 4.29 0.18 4.48
N GLY A 64 4.36 1.37 3.88
CA GLY A 64 3.41 2.45 4.16
C GLY A 64 1.99 2.07 3.74
N LEU A 65 1.84 1.50 2.54
CA LEU A 65 0.55 1.03 2.04
C LEU A 65 -0.03 -0.08 2.92
N ALA A 66 0.77 -1.05 3.35
CA ALA A 66 0.33 -2.11 4.27
C ALA A 66 -0.10 -1.54 5.63
N ALA A 67 0.65 -0.59 6.19
CA ALA A 67 0.30 0.07 7.45
C ALA A 67 -1.04 0.81 7.35
N LEU A 68 -1.31 1.48 6.24
CA LEU A 68 -2.59 2.17 5.98
C LEU A 68 -3.76 1.18 5.93
N VAL A 69 -3.60 0.07 5.21
CA VAL A 69 -4.63 -0.98 5.13
C VAL A 69 -4.92 -1.56 6.52
N ILE A 70 -3.88 -1.89 7.29
CA ILE A 70 -4.04 -2.40 8.66
C ILE A 70 -4.74 -1.38 9.54
N ALA A 71 -4.39 -0.09 9.45
CA ALA A 71 -5.05 0.96 10.20
C ALA A 71 -6.54 1.06 9.85
N MET A 72 -6.90 1.01 8.56
CA MET A 72 -8.30 1.04 8.12
C MET A 72 -9.09 -0.17 8.62
N ILE A 73 -8.51 -1.37 8.56
CA ILE A 73 -9.13 -2.58 9.12
C ILE A 73 -9.41 -2.40 10.61
N ASN A 74 -8.39 -1.96 11.39
CA ASN A 74 -8.54 -1.75 12.82
C ASN A 74 -9.59 -0.67 13.15
N ILE A 75 -9.64 0.42 12.39
CA ILE A 75 -10.64 1.49 12.52
C ILE A 75 -12.05 0.93 12.28
N HIS A 76 -12.22 0.09 11.26
CA HIS A 76 -13.50 -0.50 10.92
C HIS A 76 -13.96 -1.53 11.98
N GLU A 77 -13.09 -2.47 12.35
CA GLU A 77 -13.40 -3.54 13.31
C GLU A 77 -13.76 -3.01 14.70
N HIS A 78 -13.22 -1.86 15.10
CA HIS A 78 -13.51 -1.22 16.39
C HIS A 78 -14.55 -0.09 16.30
N ASP A 79 -15.23 0.08 15.15
CA ASP A 79 -16.25 1.11 14.94
C ASP A 79 -15.75 2.53 15.31
N LEU A 80 -14.54 2.90 14.90
CA LEU A 80 -13.92 4.17 15.30
C LEU A 80 -14.35 5.37 14.44
N ILE A 81 -15.01 5.14 13.31
CA ILE A 81 -15.53 6.22 12.46
C ILE A 81 -16.86 6.71 13.01
N LYS A 82 -16.86 7.90 13.63
CA LYS A 82 -18.08 8.54 14.13
C LYS A 82 -18.72 9.50 13.12
N HIS A 83 -17.91 10.10 12.24
CA HIS A 83 -18.37 11.02 11.19
C HIS A 83 -17.47 10.93 9.95
N GLY A 84 -18.09 10.96 8.76
CA GLY A 84 -17.38 10.95 7.48
C GLY A 84 -16.94 9.57 7.00
N SER A 85 -16.04 9.53 6.02
CA SER A 85 -15.47 8.31 5.48
C SER A 85 -13.97 8.41 5.20
N ILE A 86 -13.31 7.26 5.18
CA ILE A 86 -11.90 7.11 4.79
C ILE A 86 -11.86 6.30 3.49
N ARG A 87 -11.17 6.81 2.48
CA ARG A 87 -10.98 6.16 1.17
C ARG A 87 -9.53 5.80 0.96
N LEU A 88 -9.28 4.59 0.48
CA LEU A 88 -8.00 4.14 -0.03
C LEU A 88 -8.06 4.05 -1.55
N LEU A 89 -7.10 4.68 -2.21
CA LEU A 89 -6.82 4.56 -3.62
C LEU A 89 -5.41 3.99 -3.77
N ALA A 90 -5.29 2.68 -4.03
CA ALA A 90 -4.00 2.05 -4.30
C ALA A 90 -3.87 1.77 -5.79
N THR A 91 -2.95 2.44 -6.47
CA THR A 91 -2.83 2.41 -7.92
C THR A 91 -1.69 1.52 -8.38
N PHE A 92 -1.76 1.07 -9.62
CA PHE A 92 -0.56 0.69 -10.35
C PHE A 92 -0.05 1.96 -11.08
N GLY A 93 1.11 2.48 -10.66
CA GLY A 93 1.83 3.58 -11.32
C GLY A 93 2.40 3.18 -12.68
N TRP A 94 2.80 4.17 -13.47
CA TRP A 94 3.10 4.07 -14.91
C TRP A 94 4.09 2.97 -15.31
#